data_AF-A0A960XUA8-F1
#
_entry.id   AF-A0A960XUA8-F1
#
_cell.length_a   1.000
_cell.length_b   1.000
_cell.length_c   1.000
_cell.angle_alpha   90.00
_cell.angle_beta   90.00
_cell.angle_gamma   90.00
#
_symmetry.space_group_name_H-M   'P 1'
#
loop_
_entity.id
_entity.type
_entity.pdbx_description
1 polymer ?
#
loop_
_entity_poly.entity_id
_entity_poly.type
_entity_poly.pdbx_seq_one_letter_code
_entity_poly.pdbx_strand_id
1 'polypeptide(L)'
;RERPDPVPAEEPKEEGDDDSMARTVRKMWENPAGKAMMNQGAKFAVAMLYDDFIKTLNLTTEEADYFKQLLGAEISAQQELGMKMMGASPEDRAKLAEELKAKGEENDEAIRKFLNDEEDYQAFSDYKARAPERQQLEGLRATMQAKGIAMEPETETKLVEAMFMARTESDAPDYSGPNAFAELAKGDVEATFEENWAKQDERLMKEVSGFLDPAGVEAVREFRGQMKEMQMMSLKMVRKMMGGKDETE
;
A
#
# COMPACT_ATOMS: atom_id res chain seq x y z
N ARG A 1 -46.34 0.12 58.47
CA ARG A 1 -45.03 0.79 58.24
C ARG A 1 -44.31 -0.04 57.21
N GLU A 2 -44.45 0.36 55.96
CA GLU A 2 -43.81 -0.25 54.80
C GLU A 2 -42.28 -0.16 54.93
N ARG A 3 -41.60 -1.24 54.58
CA ARG A 3 -40.14 -1.25 54.40
C ARG A 3 -39.88 -0.74 52.97
N PRO A 4 -38.99 0.23 52.76
CA PRO A 4 -38.65 0.65 51.41
C PRO A 4 -37.85 -0.45 50.71
N ASP A 5 -38.18 -0.68 49.44
CA ASP A 5 -37.48 -1.59 48.53
C ASP A 5 -36.02 -1.15 48.32
N PRO A 6 -35.08 -2.09 48.11
CA PRO A 6 -33.72 -1.77 47.75
C PRO A 6 -33.69 -1.18 46.33
N VAL A 7 -33.08 0.01 46.20
CA VAL A 7 -32.75 0.61 44.91
C VAL A 7 -31.82 -0.37 44.15
N PRO A 8 -32.10 -0.71 42.88
CA PRO A 8 -31.20 -1.54 42.09
C PRO A 8 -29.84 -0.83 41.94
N ALA A 9 -28.76 -1.57 42.16
CA ALA A 9 -27.43 -1.13 41.81
C ALA A 9 -27.40 -0.88 40.30
N GLU A 10 -27.05 0.34 39.88
CA GLU A 10 -26.73 0.62 38.49
C GLU A 10 -25.54 -0.24 38.07
N GLU A 11 -25.76 -1.11 37.08
CA GLU A 11 -24.68 -1.80 36.39
C GLU A 11 -23.75 -0.76 35.74
N PRO A 12 -22.42 -0.94 35.82
CA PRO A 12 -21.50 -0.04 35.14
C PRO A 12 -21.70 -0.19 33.64
N LYS A 13 -22.04 0.92 32.98
CA LYS A 13 -22.02 1.00 31.51
C LYS A 13 -20.59 0.74 31.04
N GLU A 14 -20.38 -0.39 30.37
CA GLU A 14 -19.24 -0.57 29.47
C GLU A 14 -19.41 0.38 28.29
N GLU A 15 -18.86 1.59 28.40
CA GLU A 15 -18.57 2.43 27.25
C GLU A 15 -17.29 1.89 26.59
N GLY A 16 -17.43 1.43 25.34
CA GLY A 16 -16.39 0.77 24.57
C GLY A 16 -15.07 1.55 24.46
N ASP A 17 -13.99 0.83 24.72
CA ASP A 17 -12.60 1.29 24.84
C ASP A 17 -11.93 1.68 23.49
N ASP A 18 -12.66 1.67 22.37
CA ASP A 18 -12.11 1.99 21.03
C ASP A 18 -11.75 3.48 20.86
N ASP A 19 -12.43 4.37 21.60
CA ASP A 19 -12.19 5.82 21.53
C ASP A 19 -10.97 6.25 22.40
N SER A 20 -10.53 5.39 23.32
CA SER A 20 -9.39 5.66 24.22
C SER A 20 -8.05 5.46 23.51
N MET A 21 -7.94 4.42 22.68
CA MET A 21 -6.75 4.17 21.85
C MET A 21 -6.55 5.25 20.79
N ALA A 22 -7.60 5.60 20.03
CA ALA A 22 -7.52 6.60 18.97
C ALA A 22 -7.08 7.98 19.50
N ARG A 23 -7.61 8.40 20.65
CA ARG A 23 -7.21 9.66 21.31
C ARG A 23 -5.79 9.59 21.87
N THR A 24 -5.37 8.45 22.40
CA THR A 24 -4.00 8.25 22.91
C THR A 24 -2.98 8.32 21.78
N VAL A 25 -3.26 7.67 20.65
CA VAL A 25 -2.44 7.74 19.43
C VAL A 25 -2.36 9.18 18.92
N ARG A 26 -3.48 9.91 18.89
CA ARG A 26 -3.54 11.32 18.46
C ARG A 26 -2.70 12.23 19.35
N LYS A 27 -2.77 12.06 20.67
CA LYS A 27 -1.94 12.80 21.64
C LYS A 27 -0.45 12.48 21.52
N MET A 28 -0.13 11.22 21.21
CA MET A 28 1.26 10.82 20.98
C MET A 28 1.80 11.49 19.71
N TRP A 29 1.02 11.55 18.64
CA TRP A 29 1.34 12.22 17.37
C TRP A 29 1.59 13.72 17.53
N GLU A 30 0.74 14.41 18.30
CA GLU A 30 0.82 15.87 18.44
C GLU A 30 2.00 16.31 19.34
N ASN A 31 2.55 15.41 20.14
CA ASN A 31 3.73 15.65 20.97
C ASN A 31 5.04 15.56 20.15
N PRO A 32 6.02 16.47 20.36
CA PRO A 32 7.37 16.39 19.77
C PRO A 32 8.01 14.99 19.76
N ALA A 33 7.82 14.19 20.81
CA ALA A 33 8.35 12.83 20.88
C ALA A 33 7.74 11.88 19.83
N GLY A 34 6.43 11.94 19.61
CA GLY A 34 5.77 11.13 18.58
C GLY A 34 6.09 11.61 17.17
N LYS A 35 6.20 12.93 16.95
CA LYS A 35 6.68 13.47 15.67
C LYS A 35 8.10 12.99 15.35
N ALA A 36 8.99 12.99 16.34
CA ALA A 36 10.35 12.47 16.19
C ALA A 36 10.34 10.97 15.84
N MET A 37 9.50 10.19 16.52
CA MET A 37 9.35 8.75 16.25
C MET A 37 8.81 8.49 14.83
N MET A 38 7.86 9.28 14.34
CA MET A 38 7.34 9.15 12.97
C MET A 38 8.36 9.53 11.92
N ASN A 39 9.10 10.61 12.14
CA ASN A 39 10.22 10.96 11.28
C ASN A 39 11.26 9.84 11.22
N GLN A 40 11.50 9.15 12.34
CA GLN A 40 12.39 7.98 12.37
C GLN A 40 11.81 6.79 11.60
N GLY A 41 10.51 6.52 11.74
CA GLY A 41 9.80 5.49 10.98
C GLY A 41 9.83 5.76 9.47
N ALA A 42 9.57 7.00 9.06
CA ALA A 42 9.67 7.43 7.67
C ALA A 42 11.09 7.25 7.12
N LYS A 43 12.13 7.64 7.88
CA LYS A 43 13.53 7.41 7.48
C LYS A 43 13.85 5.93 7.28
N PHE A 44 13.37 5.07 8.17
CA PHE A 44 13.55 3.62 8.03
C PHE A 44 12.83 3.08 6.78
N ALA A 45 11.59 3.52 6.54
CA ALA A 45 10.84 3.16 5.35
C ALA A 45 11.54 3.65 4.06
N VAL A 46 12.06 4.87 4.05
CA VAL A 46 12.87 5.40 2.93
C VAL A 46 14.08 4.52 2.67
N ALA A 47 14.83 4.16 3.72
CA ALA A 47 16.01 3.33 3.57
C ALA A 47 15.65 1.96 2.95
N MET A 48 14.59 1.31 3.45
CA MET A 48 14.14 0.04 2.88
C MET A 48 13.68 0.15 1.42
N LEU A 49 12.97 1.22 1.07
CA LEU A 49 12.32 1.32 -0.24
C LEU A 49 13.23 1.91 -1.32
N TYR A 50 14.14 2.82 -0.95
CA TYR A 50 14.85 3.67 -1.91
C TYR A 50 16.38 3.65 -1.77
N ASP A 51 16.98 3.01 -0.76
CA ASP A 51 18.45 3.04 -0.62
C ASP A 51 19.16 2.50 -1.86
N ASP A 52 18.63 1.43 -2.49
CA ASP A 52 19.25 0.86 -3.68
C ASP A 52 19.20 1.81 -4.88
N PHE A 53 18.12 2.57 -5.04
CA PHE A 53 18.03 3.64 -6.03
C PHE A 53 18.96 4.81 -5.70
N ILE A 54 19.01 5.25 -4.44
CA ILE A 54 19.86 6.38 -4.02
C ILE A 54 21.33 6.07 -4.30
N LYS A 55 21.77 4.81 -4.14
CA LYS A 55 23.13 4.38 -4.48
C LYS A 55 23.48 4.53 -5.96
N THR A 56 22.50 4.50 -6.88
CA THR A 56 22.77 4.66 -8.32
C THR A 56 23.00 6.10 -8.73
N LEU A 57 22.48 7.06 -7.95
CA LEU A 57 22.56 8.49 -8.25
C LEU A 57 23.93 9.12 -7.92
N ASN A 58 24.85 8.38 -7.30
CA ASN A 58 26.19 8.86 -6.92
C ASN A 58 26.18 10.19 -6.13
N LEU A 59 25.14 10.42 -5.33
CA LEU A 59 24.99 11.61 -4.50
C LEU A 59 26.07 11.67 -3.40
N THR A 60 26.45 12.88 -3.02
CA THR A 60 27.21 13.10 -1.77
C THR A 60 26.36 12.70 -0.56
N THR A 61 26.98 12.53 0.61
CA THR A 61 26.24 12.21 1.85
C THR A 61 25.17 13.27 2.16
N GLU A 62 25.48 14.54 1.98
CA GLU A 62 24.56 15.65 2.25
C GLU A 62 23.37 15.64 1.27
N GLU A 63 23.64 15.42 -0.03
CA GLU A 63 22.61 15.31 -1.06
C GLU A 63 21.72 14.07 -0.85
N ALA A 64 22.31 12.92 -0.52
CA ALA A 64 21.58 11.71 -0.20
C ALA A 64 20.68 11.90 1.04
N ASP A 65 21.20 12.56 2.08
CA ASP A 65 20.42 12.86 3.28
C ASP A 65 19.26 13.83 3.00
N TYR A 66 19.48 14.83 2.15
CA TYR A 66 18.41 15.73 1.72
C TYR A 66 17.37 15.01 0.87
N PHE A 67 17.79 14.16 -0.08
CA PHE A 67 16.87 13.38 -0.90
C PHE A 67 16.01 12.44 -0.05
N LYS A 68 16.61 11.78 0.94
CA LYS A 68 15.88 10.95 1.91
C LYS A 68 14.87 11.75 2.72
N GLN A 69 15.11 13.02 3.00
CA GLN A 69 14.14 13.89 3.67
C GLN A 69 12.94 14.19 2.77
N LEU A 70 13.15 14.44 1.47
CA LEU A 70 12.05 14.62 0.51
C LEU A 70 11.18 13.35 0.40
N LEU A 71 11.82 12.18 0.28
CA LEU A 71 11.10 10.90 0.25
C LEU A 71 10.35 10.62 1.57
N GLY A 72 10.96 10.98 2.71
CA GLY A 72 10.36 10.83 4.02
C GLY A 72 9.16 11.75 4.25
N ALA A 73 9.15 12.95 3.62
CA ALA A 73 8.05 13.89 3.69
C ALA A 73 6.77 13.31 3.03
N GLU A 74 6.91 12.67 1.87
CA GLU A 74 5.79 12.01 1.19
C GLU A 74 5.21 10.86 2.04
N ILE A 75 6.09 9.97 2.55
CA ILE A 75 5.66 8.84 3.40
C ILE A 75 4.93 9.36 4.65
N SER A 76 5.45 10.42 5.26
CA SER A 76 4.84 11.03 6.45
C SER A 76 3.47 11.64 6.12
N ALA A 77 3.34 12.32 4.98
CA ALA A 77 2.07 12.88 4.52
C ALA A 77 1.03 11.79 4.23
N GLN A 78 1.43 10.70 3.57
CA GLN A 78 0.57 9.54 3.32
C GLN A 78 0.08 8.90 4.62
N GLN A 79 0.97 8.71 5.60
CA GLN A 79 0.59 8.16 6.91
C GLN A 79 -0.36 9.10 7.67
N GLU A 80 -0.03 10.39 7.73
CA GLU A 80 -0.84 11.38 8.45
C GLU A 80 -2.25 11.48 7.86
N LEU A 81 -2.35 11.69 6.55
CA LEU A 81 -3.62 11.88 5.87
C LEU A 81 -4.41 10.57 5.77
N GLY A 82 -3.75 9.43 5.55
CA GLY A 82 -4.38 8.12 5.56
C GLY A 82 -5.07 7.80 6.89
N MET A 83 -4.41 8.10 8.02
CA MET A 83 -5.02 7.94 9.35
C MET A 83 -6.22 8.88 9.55
N LYS A 84 -6.13 10.14 9.11
CA LYS A 84 -7.27 11.07 9.16
C LYS A 84 -8.45 10.58 8.34
N MET A 85 -8.21 10.00 7.16
CA MET A 85 -9.27 9.48 6.29
C MET A 85 -10.07 8.35 6.94
N MET A 86 -9.43 7.47 7.73
CA MET A 86 -10.13 6.35 8.38
C MET A 86 -11.26 6.82 9.31
N GLY A 87 -11.03 7.90 10.07
CA GLY A 87 -12.01 8.49 10.97
C GLY A 87 -12.87 9.61 10.38
N ALA A 88 -12.67 9.95 9.11
CA ALA A 88 -13.33 11.08 8.45
C ALA A 88 -14.69 10.70 7.82
N SER A 89 -15.58 11.70 7.69
CA SER A 89 -16.81 11.59 6.90
C SER A 89 -16.51 11.41 5.41
N PRO A 90 -17.46 10.93 4.57
CA PRO A 90 -17.24 10.82 3.13
C PRO A 90 -16.82 12.14 2.45
N GLU A 91 -17.38 13.27 2.86
CA GLU A 91 -17.03 14.60 2.33
C GLU A 91 -15.61 15.01 2.75
N ASP A 92 -15.24 14.75 4.00
CA ASP A 92 -13.90 15.07 4.52
C ASP A 92 -12.83 14.15 3.92
N ARG A 93 -13.18 12.89 3.62
CA ARG A 93 -12.28 11.96 2.90
C ARG A 93 -11.92 12.48 1.51
N ALA A 94 -12.88 13.05 0.78
CA ALA A 94 -12.61 13.65 -0.53
C ALA A 94 -11.64 14.84 -0.41
N LYS A 95 -11.83 15.72 0.58
CA LYS A 95 -10.92 16.86 0.84
C LYS A 95 -9.52 16.39 1.23
N LEU A 96 -9.42 15.37 2.09
CA LEU A 96 -8.14 14.78 2.50
C LEU A 96 -7.41 14.09 1.32
N ALA A 97 -8.16 13.49 0.40
CA ALA A 97 -7.59 12.90 -0.81
C ALA A 97 -7.00 13.96 -1.74
N GLU A 98 -7.70 15.08 -1.94
CA GLU A 98 -7.17 16.23 -2.70
C GLU A 98 -5.94 16.85 -2.01
N GLU A 99 -5.94 16.97 -0.67
CA GLU A 99 -4.77 17.43 0.09
C GLU A 99 -3.57 16.50 -0.10
N LEU A 100 -3.80 15.18 -0.04
CA LEU A 100 -2.76 14.19 -0.25
C LEU A 100 -2.17 14.28 -1.64
N LYS A 101 -3.03 14.45 -2.66
CA LYS A 101 -2.61 14.64 -4.05
C LYS A 101 -1.76 15.90 -4.22
N ALA A 102 -2.22 17.03 -3.69
CA ALA A 102 -1.48 18.30 -3.77
C ALA A 102 -0.10 18.21 -3.10
N LYS A 103 0.00 17.55 -1.92
CA LYS A 103 1.29 17.30 -1.27
C LYS A 103 2.19 16.37 -2.07
N GLY A 104 1.61 15.38 -2.75
CA GLY A 104 2.35 14.50 -3.67
C GLY A 104 2.95 15.30 -4.83
N GLU A 105 2.16 16.14 -5.49
CA GLU A 105 2.61 16.99 -6.60
C GLU A 105 3.70 17.99 -6.17
N GLU A 106 3.55 18.64 -5.01
CA GLU A 106 4.56 19.53 -4.44
C GLU A 106 5.88 18.79 -4.18
N ASN A 107 5.81 17.59 -3.63
CA ASN A 107 6.99 16.78 -3.33
C ASN A 107 7.68 16.26 -4.60
N ASP A 108 6.92 15.82 -5.59
CA ASP A 108 7.45 15.38 -6.88
C ASP A 108 8.16 16.55 -7.60
N GLU A 109 7.62 17.78 -7.55
CA GLU A 109 8.29 18.97 -8.08
C GLU A 109 9.59 19.29 -7.31
N ALA A 110 9.59 19.14 -5.98
CA ALA A 110 10.78 19.34 -5.16
C ALA A 110 11.87 18.30 -5.49
N ILE A 111 11.50 17.04 -5.69
CA ILE A 111 12.41 15.97 -6.10
C ILE A 111 12.98 16.26 -7.50
N ARG A 112 12.13 16.62 -8.47
CA ARG A 112 12.58 16.98 -9.82
C ARG A 112 13.60 18.12 -9.81
N LYS A 113 13.33 19.17 -9.03
CA LYS A 113 14.26 20.31 -8.85
C LYS A 113 15.56 19.90 -8.18
N PHE A 114 15.50 19.01 -7.20
CA PHE A 114 16.69 18.53 -6.49
C PHE A 114 17.59 17.69 -7.39
N LEU A 115 17.02 16.72 -8.11
CA LEU A 115 17.76 15.88 -9.04
C LEU A 115 18.36 16.73 -10.17
N ASN A 116 17.62 17.77 -10.61
CA ASN A 116 18.07 18.74 -11.60
C ASN A 116 18.58 18.10 -12.91
N ASP A 117 18.12 16.87 -13.17
CA ASP A 117 18.39 16.07 -14.35
C ASP A 117 17.12 15.27 -14.66
N GLU A 118 16.67 15.34 -15.91
CA GLU A 118 15.40 14.74 -16.33
C GLU A 118 15.52 13.22 -16.47
N GLU A 119 16.70 12.70 -16.80
CA GLU A 119 16.94 11.25 -16.88
C GLU A 119 16.91 10.64 -15.47
N ASP A 120 17.55 11.27 -14.49
CA ASP A 120 17.50 10.85 -13.08
C ASP A 120 16.08 10.95 -12.49
N TYR A 121 15.34 12.01 -12.83
CA TYR A 121 13.94 12.15 -12.41
C TYR A 121 13.04 11.09 -13.06
N GLN A 122 13.25 10.78 -14.34
CA GLN A 122 12.53 9.71 -15.02
C GLN A 122 12.87 8.35 -14.41
N ALA A 123 14.15 8.08 -14.14
CA ALA A 123 14.59 6.86 -13.46
C ALA A 123 14.00 6.73 -12.05
N PHE A 124 13.91 7.84 -11.31
CA PHE A 124 13.22 7.88 -10.02
C PHE A 124 11.74 7.57 -10.15
N SER A 125 11.05 8.21 -11.11
CA SER A 125 9.62 8.00 -11.35
C SER A 125 9.33 6.56 -11.73
N ASP A 126 10.14 5.99 -12.61
CA ASP A 126 10.09 4.59 -13.03
C ASP A 126 10.35 3.64 -11.86
N TYR A 127 11.32 3.96 -11.03
CA TYR A 127 11.60 3.21 -9.81
C TYR A 127 10.38 3.26 -8.87
N LYS A 128 9.86 4.44 -8.55
CA LYS A 128 8.67 4.62 -7.69
C LYS A 128 7.45 3.88 -8.23
N ALA A 129 7.19 3.94 -9.53
CA ALA A 129 6.04 3.27 -10.17
C ALA A 129 6.06 1.74 -10.03
N ARG A 130 7.25 1.13 -9.91
CA ARG A 130 7.48 -0.31 -9.75
C ARG A 130 7.58 -0.78 -8.30
N ALA A 131 7.31 0.09 -7.33
CA ALA A 131 7.35 -0.26 -5.91
C ALA A 131 6.45 -1.45 -5.54
N PRO A 132 5.18 -1.56 -6.03
CA PRO A 132 4.33 -2.71 -5.73
C PRO A 132 4.91 -4.04 -6.23
N GLU A 133 5.57 -4.02 -7.38
CA GLU A 133 6.20 -5.18 -7.97
C GLU A 133 7.45 -5.62 -7.20
N ARG A 134 8.28 -4.67 -6.73
CA ARG A 134 9.43 -4.98 -5.87
C ARG A 134 9.02 -5.56 -4.53
N GLN A 135 7.91 -5.12 -3.95
CA GLN A 135 7.36 -5.72 -2.73
C GLN A 135 6.90 -7.17 -2.97
N GLN A 136 6.24 -7.43 -4.09
CA GLN A 136 5.84 -8.80 -4.47
C GLN A 136 7.03 -9.71 -4.76
N LEU A 137 8.13 -9.15 -5.28
CA LEU A 137 9.32 -9.90 -5.64
C LEU A 137 9.91 -10.67 -4.45
N GLU A 138 9.84 -10.14 -3.22
CA GLU A 138 10.35 -10.85 -2.04
C GLU A 138 9.60 -12.17 -1.78
N GLY A 139 8.27 -12.16 -1.90
CA GLY A 139 7.44 -13.37 -1.77
C GLY A 139 7.64 -14.35 -2.93
N LEU A 140 7.80 -13.82 -4.14
CA LEU A 140 8.13 -14.63 -5.31
C LEU A 140 9.51 -15.30 -5.16
N ARG A 141 10.49 -14.58 -4.60
CA ARG A 141 11.83 -15.10 -4.32
C ARG A 141 11.78 -16.27 -3.35
N ALA A 142 10.99 -16.17 -2.28
CA ALA A 142 10.79 -17.28 -1.36
C ALA A 142 10.18 -18.52 -2.07
N THR A 143 9.21 -18.31 -2.95
CA THR A 143 8.55 -19.38 -3.72
C THR A 143 9.52 -20.06 -4.70
N MET A 144 10.31 -19.27 -5.41
CA MET A 144 11.35 -19.76 -6.34
C MET A 144 12.44 -20.55 -5.61
N GLN A 145 12.92 -20.03 -4.47
CA GLN A 145 13.93 -20.70 -3.64
C GLN A 145 13.43 -22.04 -3.09
N ALA A 146 12.17 -22.12 -2.66
CA ALA A 146 11.56 -23.37 -2.20
C ALA A 146 11.55 -24.47 -3.27
N LYS A 147 11.58 -24.08 -4.55
CA LYS A 147 11.67 -24.98 -5.72
C LYS A 147 13.10 -25.16 -6.26
N GLY A 148 14.10 -24.57 -5.59
CA GLY A 148 15.50 -24.63 -6.00
C GLY A 148 15.83 -23.79 -7.24
N ILE A 149 15.00 -22.80 -7.56
CA ILE A 149 15.19 -21.93 -8.73
C ILE A 149 15.98 -20.70 -8.28
N ALA A 150 17.16 -20.50 -8.88
CA ALA A 150 17.99 -19.34 -8.63
C ALA A 150 17.39 -18.10 -9.33
N MET A 151 17.30 -16.98 -8.60
CA MET A 151 16.87 -15.70 -9.15
C MET A 151 18.08 -14.78 -9.28
N GLU A 152 18.69 -14.78 -10.46
CA GLU A 152 19.75 -13.83 -10.78
C GLU A 152 19.18 -12.40 -10.85
N PRO A 153 19.97 -11.36 -10.54
CA PRO A 153 19.48 -9.97 -10.53
C PRO A 153 18.84 -9.50 -11.85
N GLU A 154 19.31 -10.02 -12.99
CA GLU A 154 18.73 -9.71 -14.30
C GLU A 154 17.31 -10.29 -14.45
N THR A 155 17.09 -11.52 -13.95
CA THR A 155 15.78 -12.17 -13.95
C THR A 155 14.82 -11.44 -13.02
N GLU A 156 15.30 -10.99 -11.85
CA GLU A 156 14.50 -10.16 -10.93
C GLU A 156 14.03 -8.86 -11.59
N THR A 157 14.93 -8.17 -12.29
CA THR A 157 14.60 -6.96 -13.05
C THR A 157 13.53 -7.22 -14.11
N LYS A 158 13.69 -8.28 -14.91
CA LYS A 158 12.70 -8.68 -15.94
C LYS A 158 11.35 -9.07 -15.34
N LEU A 159 11.35 -9.71 -14.18
CA LEU A 159 10.12 -10.06 -13.46
C LEU A 159 9.38 -8.83 -12.96
N VAL A 160 10.08 -7.89 -12.34
CA VAL A 160 9.48 -6.62 -11.90
C VAL A 160 8.87 -5.89 -13.09
N GLU A 161 9.56 -5.85 -14.23
CA GLU A 161 9.04 -5.23 -15.45
C GLU A 161 7.79 -5.95 -15.99
N ALA A 162 7.84 -7.28 -16.08
CA ALA A 162 6.71 -8.08 -16.56
C ALA A 162 5.47 -7.91 -15.67
N MET A 163 5.65 -7.88 -14.34
CA MET A 163 4.56 -7.61 -13.40
C MET A 163 4.03 -6.18 -13.52
N PHE A 164 4.91 -5.20 -13.76
CA PHE A 164 4.53 -3.81 -13.93
C PHE A 164 3.66 -3.65 -15.18
N MET A 165 4.12 -4.14 -16.33
CA MET A 165 3.36 -4.14 -17.59
C MET A 165 2.03 -4.90 -17.45
N ALA A 166 2.02 -6.02 -16.73
CA ALA A 166 0.79 -6.75 -16.47
C ALA A 166 -0.21 -5.89 -15.67
N ARG A 167 0.24 -5.12 -14.68
CA ARG A 167 -0.64 -4.23 -13.92
C ARG A 167 -1.13 -3.03 -14.73
N THR A 168 -0.24 -2.37 -15.48
CA THR A 168 -0.54 -1.08 -16.12
C THR A 168 -1.14 -1.20 -17.51
N GLU A 169 -0.96 -2.32 -18.19
CA GLU A 169 -1.35 -2.48 -19.59
C GLU A 169 -2.22 -3.74 -19.85
N SER A 170 -2.90 -4.25 -18.83
CA SER A 170 -3.86 -5.39 -18.96
C SER A 170 -5.31 -4.95 -19.22
N ASP A 171 -5.53 -3.65 -19.47
CA ASP A 171 -6.86 -3.02 -19.52
C ASP A 171 -7.71 -3.20 -18.23
N ALA A 172 -7.09 -3.69 -17.14
CA ALA A 172 -7.70 -3.78 -15.83
C ALA A 172 -7.74 -2.39 -15.17
N PRO A 173 -8.84 -2.00 -14.49
CA PRO A 173 -8.88 -0.77 -13.70
C PRO A 173 -7.81 -0.76 -12.60
N ASP A 174 -7.23 0.41 -12.35
CA ASP A 174 -6.28 0.61 -11.25
C ASP A 174 -7.02 0.77 -9.91
N TYR A 175 -6.76 -0.15 -9.00
CA TYR A 175 -7.33 -0.19 -7.67
C TYR A 175 -6.41 0.40 -6.58
N SER A 176 -5.35 1.11 -6.96
CA SER A 176 -4.41 1.73 -6.01
C SER A 176 -4.80 3.16 -5.59
N GLY A 177 -5.92 3.69 -6.08
CA GLY A 177 -6.38 5.06 -5.84
C GLY A 177 -7.61 5.20 -4.93
N PRO A 178 -8.00 6.45 -4.57
CA PRO A 178 -9.16 6.73 -3.71
C PRO A 178 -10.49 6.24 -4.29
N ASN A 179 -10.55 6.02 -5.61
CA ASN A 179 -11.73 5.51 -6.31
C ASN A 179 -11.77 3.98 -6.39
N ALA A 180 -10.76 3.27 -5.91
CA ALA A 180 -10.65 1.82 -6.03
C ALA A 180 -11.87 1.07 -5.48
N PHE A 181 -12.37 1.50 -4.32
CA PHE A 181 -13.57 0.92 -3.71
C PHE A 181 -14.84 1.20 -4.52
N ALA A 182 -14.96 2.41 -5.09
CA ALA A 182 -16.10 2.75 -5.92
C ALA A 182 -16.10 1.96 -7.23
N GLU A 183 -14.93 1.78 -7.85
CA GLU A 183 -14.76 0.95 -9.06
C GLU A 183 -15.02 -0.53 -8.77
N LEU A 184 -14.52 -1.07 -7.66
CA LEU A 184 -14.80 -2.45 -7.23
C LEU A 184 -16.29 -2.67 -6.93
N ALA A 185 -16.96 -1.68 -6.31
CA ALA A 185 -18.36 -1.77 -5.94
C ALA A 185 -19.35 -1.61 -7.11
N LYS A 186 -18.87 -1.35 -8.35
CA LYS A 186 -19.73 -1.35 -9.54
C LYS A 186 -20.10 -2.78 -9.92
N GLY A 187 -21.26 -3.22 -9.45
CA GLY A 187 -21.81 -4.54 -9.78
C GLY A 187 -21.24 -5.65 -8.89
N ASP A 188 -20.94 -6.80 -9.48
CA ASP A 188 -20.37 -7.92 -8.72
C ASP A 188 -18.86 -7.74 -8.56
N VAL A 189 -18.46 -7.35 -7.35
CA VAL A 189 -17.06 -7.12 -6.96
C VAL A 189 -16.19 -8.35 -7.22
N GLU A 190 -16.71 -9.55 -6.95
CA GLU A 190 -15.94 -10.79 -7.06
C GLU A 190 -15.71 -11.16 -8.52
N ALA A 191 -16.76 -11.08 -9.34
CA ALA A 191 -16.65 -11.32 -10.78
C ALA A 191 -15.73 -10.30 -11.47
N THR A 192 -15.86 -9.01 -11.11
CA THR A 192 -15.00 -7.93 -11.61
C THR A 192 -13.54 -8.17 -11.24
N PHE A 193 -13.27 -8.56 -9.99
CA PHE A 193 -11.92 -8.90 -9.55
C PHE A 193 -11.35 -10.09 -10.34
N GLU A 194 -12.13 -11.16 -10.53
CA GLU A 194 -11.66 -12.35 -11.25
C GLU A 194 -11.35 -12.06 -12.72
N GLU A 195 -12.20 -11.28 -13.39
CA GLU A 195 -11.97 -10.87 -14.79
C GLU A 195 -10.67 -10.07 -14.92
N ASN A 196 -10.48 -9.07 -14.05
CA ASN A 196 -9.30 -8.22 -14.09
C ASN A 196 -8.03 -8.98 -13.71
N TRP A 197 -8.12 -9.90 -12.74
CA TRP A 197 -7.02 -10.81 -12.43
C TRP A 197 -6.65 -11.65 -13.65
N ALA A 198 -7.62 -12.23 -14.36
CA ALA A 198 -7.36 -13.07 -15.51
C ALA A 198 -6.62 -12.33 -16.63
N LYS A 199 -6.99 -11.07 -16.92
CA LYS A 199 -6.29 -10.23 -17.91
C LYS A 199 -4.84 -9.95 -17.51
N GLN A 200 -4.63 -9.57 -16.25
CA GLN A 200 -3.28 -9.36 -15.71
C GLN A 200 -2.44 -10.64 -15.78
N ASP A 201 -3.03 -11.76 -15.39
CA ASP A 201 -2.34 -13.06 -15.34
C ASP A 201 -2.00 -13.57 -16.74
N GLU A 202 -2.91 -13.46 -17.71
CA GLU A 202 -2.64 -13.82 -19.11
C GLU A 202 -1.44 -13.05 -19.65
N ARG A 203 -1.43 -11.72 -19.44
CA ARG A 203 -0.30 -10.88 -19.87
C ARG A 203 0.99 -11.26 -19.16
N LEU A 204 0.96 -11.40 -17.83
CA LEU A 204 2.13 -11.78 -17.06
C LEU A 204 2.69 -13.12 -17.51
N MET A 205 1.85 -14.15 -17.64
CA MET A 205 2.24 -15.50 -18.06
C MET A 205 2.89 -15.50 -19.44
N LYS A 206 2.38 -14.68 -20.36
CA LYS A 206 2.96 -14.50 -21.70
C LYS A 206 4.36 -13.89 -21.62
N GLU A 207 4.55 -12.83 -20.84
CA GLU A 207 5.85 -12.16 -20.68
C GLU A 207 6.89 -13.08 -20.00
N VAL A 208 6.53 -13.69 -18.87
CA VAL A 208 7.49 -14.51 -18.10
C VAL A 208 7.89 -15.79 -18.84
N SER A 209 7.02 -16.34 -19.69
CA SER A 209 7.36 -17.49 -20.54
C SER A 209 8.42 -17.16 -21.60
N GLY A 210 8.68 -15.88 -21.86
CA GLY A 210 9.72 -15.43 -22.80
C GLY A 210 11.14 -15.50 -22.24
N PHE A 211 11.31 -15.58 -20.91
CA PHE A 211 12.64 -15.57 -20.28
C PHE A 211 12.81 -16.52 -19.10
N LEU A 212 11.74 -17.10 -18.56
CA LEU A 212 11.81 -18.16 -17.55
C LEU A 212 11.71 -19.54 -18.20
N ASP A 213 12.29 -20.53 -17.53
CA ASP A 213 12.03 -21.93 -17.83
C ASP A 213 10.65 -22.39 -17.31
N PRO A 214 10.16 -23.58 -17.69
CA PRO A 214 8.83 -24.04 -17.28
C PRO A 214 8.65 -24.09 -15.76
N ALA A 215 9.70 -24.44 -15.02
CA ALA A 215 9.66 -24.48 -13.56
C ALA A 215 9.50 -23.07 -12.95
N GLY A 216 10.19 -22.08 -13.50
CA GLY A 216 10.06 -20.67 -13.13
C GLY A 216 8.68 -20.13 -13.44
N VAL A 217 8.13 -20.41 -14.63
CA VAL A 217 6.75 -20.01 -14.98
C VAL A 217 5.74 -20.61 -14.00
N GLU A 218 5.90 -21.88 -13.62
CA GLU A 218 5.03 -22.54 -12.65
C GLU A 218 5.16 -21.92 -11.25
N ALA A 219 6.37 -21.55 -10.82
CA ALA A 219 6.58 -20.85 -9.57
C ALA A 219 5.90 -19.46 -9.53
N VAL A 220 5.97 -18.69 -10.63
CA VAL A 220 5.23 -17.41 -10.74
C VAL A 220 3.72 -17.67 -10.66
N ARG A 221 3.21 -18.67 -11.37
CA ARG A 221 1.79 -19.03 -11.36
C ARG A 221 1.30 -19.42 -9.96
N GLU A 222 2.07 -20.23 -9.24
CA GLU A 222 1.73 -20.64 -7.88
C GLU A 222 1.68 -19.43 -6.93
N PHE A 223 2.71 -18.58 -6.96
CA PHE A 223 2.75 -17.37 -6.15
C PHE A 223 1.58 -16.43 -6.44
N ARG A 224 1.28 -16.20 -7.73
CA ARG A 224 0.13 -15.42 -8.18
C ARG A 224 -1.19 -16.04 -7.71
N GLY A 225 -1.35 -17.36 -7.81
CA GLY A 225 -2.52 -18.08 -7.32
C GLY A 225 -2.77 -17.84 -5.83
N GLN A 226 -1.72 -17.97 -5.00
CA GLN A 226 -1.82 -17.70 -3.56
C GLN A 226 -2.22 -16.24 -3.28
N MET A 227 -1.64 -15.29 -4.00
CA MET A 227 -2.00 -13.87 -3.88
C MET A 227 -3.46 -13.62 -4.25
N LYS A 228 -3.95 -14.24 -5.34
CA LYS A 228 -5.36 -14.15 -5.76
C LYS A 228 -6.29 -14.63 -4.66
N GLU A 229 -6.01 -15.80 -4.08
CA GLU A 229 -6.84 -16.40 -3.04
C GLU A 229 -6.90 -15.50 -1.79
N MET A 230 -5.77 -14.96 -1.35
CA MET A 230 -5.72 -14.05 -0.21
C MET A 230 -6.50 -12.76 -0.48
N GLN A 231 -6.33 -12.14 -1.65
CA GLN A 231 -7.06 -10.93 -2.01
C GLN A 231 -8.57 -11.18 -2.12
N MET A 232 -8.97 -12.28 -2.75
CA MET A 232 -10.38 -12.68 -2.84
C MET A 232 -10.99 -12.95 -1.45
N MET A 233 -10.25 -13.61 -0.56
CA MET A 233 -10.69 -13.82 0.83
C MET A 233 -10.87 -12.49 1.57
N SER A 234 -9.94 -11.55 1.40
CA SER A 234 -10.04 -10.21 1.98
C SER A 234 -11.27 -9.46 1.46
N LEU A 235 -11.52 -9.49 0.14
CA LEU A 235 -12.70 -8.89 -0.48
C LEU A 235 -14.00 -9.48 0.09
N LYS A 236 -14.09 -10.80 0.20
CA LYS A 236 -15.24 -11.49 0.81
C LYS A 236 -15.44 -11.11 2.27
N MET A 237 -14.35 -10.97 3.04
CA MET A 237 -14.41 -10.53 4.43
C MET A 237 -14.92 -9.10 4.55
N VAL A 238 -14.39 -8.17 3.74
CA VAL A 238 -14.85 -6.78 3.69
C VAL A 238 -16.34 -6.71 3.32
N ARG A 239 -16.77 -7.46 2.30
CA ARG A 239 -18.19 -7.55 1.90
C ARG A 239 -19.06 -8.04 3.05
N LYS A 240 -18.63 -9.08 3.77
CA LYS A 240 -19.37 -9.61 4.93
C LYS A 240 -19.46 -8.59 6.07
N MET A 241 -18.39 -7.85 6.34
CA MET A 241 -18.39 -6.79 7.36
C MET A 241 -19.23 -5.57 6.95
N MET A 242 -19.29 -5.22 5.67
CA MET A 242 -20.13 -4.14 5.16
C MET A 242 -21.60 -4.53 5.08
N GLY A 243 -21.91 -5.74 4.62
CA GLY A 243 -23.29 -6.27 4.57
C GLY A 243 -23.84 -6.71 5.93
N GLY A 244 -22.99 -6.92 6.93
CA GLY A 244 -23.39 -7.21 8.31
C GLY A 244 -23.81 -5.97 9.12
N LYS A 245 -23.74 -4.77 8.55
CA LYS A 245 -24.21 -3.52 9.19
C LYS A 245 -25.70 -3.25 9.01
N ASP A 246 -26.44 -4.13 8.33
CA ASP A 246 -27.90 -4.04 8.20
C ASP A 246 -28.65 -4.99 9.17
N GLU A 247 -27.96 -5.72 10.06
CA GLU A 247 -28.60 -6.67 11.01
C GLU A 247 -28.18 -6.48 12.48
N THR A 248 -28.05 -5.23 12.93
CA THR A 248 -28.13 -4.91 14.37
C THR A 248 -29.08 -3.74 14.57
N GLU A 249 -30.29 -4.09 15.02
CA GLU A 249 -31.37 -3.34 15.70
C GLU A 249 -31.39 -1.81 15.63
#